data_AF-A0A7S0QQ87-F1
#
_entry.id   AF-A0A7S0QQ87-F1
#
_cell.length_a   1.000
_cell.length_b   1.000
_cell.length_c   1.000
_cell.angle_alpha   90.00
_cell.angle_beta   90.00
_cell.angle_gamma   90.00
#
_symmetry.space_group_name_H-M   'P 1'
#
loop_
_entity.id
_entity.type
_entity.pdbx_description
1 polymer ?
#
loop_
_entity_poly.entity_id
_entity_poly.type
_entity_poly.pdbx_seq_one_letter_code
_entity_poly.pdbx_strand_id
1 'polypeptide(L)'
;AGRETFVAAVLVATFLTSTIVRVISGLAFFCLNGNWIVSFRILMTTPQDLIAAIGIACFERRIVTVLLSYVGVYATVVIARERTFSRSSWTKAVTQAMSTASSTAIGLALCVVVLRWFALYRARKSVSKDKELYDGIWQSMINNAESLGVIRDEARALALMCPHSNACQLQGRSWDPFHDTPRWVSTLHWRGSVSLLNKFSALLRTASKGEMKTPLSRLDQLYLQASYMHPILLAKVRVWASASGGCFPTAGLSYGQEKNRVAKYDRSVLFKWAKVKSIPRILEKALRVYGKATSHLVDICRQTIIFEDISSLAECLRVIGLDQEVSVVRIKNRLDPAYNARLSAGYRDVAINMTLASDQTLAMGLEAHVCEVQLILQPMYQLKSDKGHAR
;
A
#
# COMPACT_ATOMS: atom_id res chain seq x y z
N ALA A 1 -48.26 -7.29 45.13
CA ALA A 1 -47.49 -8.47 44.69
C ALA A 1 -47.17 -8.49 43.19
N GLY A 2 -48.15 -8.43 42.27
CA GLY A 2 -47.89 -8.61 40.82
C GLY A 2 -47.08 -7.50 40.12
N ARG A 3 -47.31 -6.22 40.48
CA ARG A 3 -46.60 -5.08 39.87
C ARG A 3 -45.10 -5.04 40.20
N GLU A 4 -44.73 -5.23 41.46
CA GLU A 4 -43.33 -5.20 41.88
C GLU A 4 -42.52 -6.33 41.25
N THR A 5 -43.13 -7.51 41.12
CA THR A 5 -42.49 -8.63 40.44
C THR A 5 -42.33 -8.44 38.93
N PHE A 6 -43.24 -7.71 38.28
CA PHE A 6 -43.11 -7.35 36.87
C PHE A 6 -41.95 -6.35 36.67
N VAL A 7 -41.86 -5.35 37.54
CA VAL A 7 -40.77 -4.37 37.53
C VAL A 7 -39.42 -5.04 37.76
N ALA A 8 -39.33 -5.98 38.71
CA ALA A 8 -38.09 -6.74 38.96
C ALA A 8 -37.67 -7.60 37.76
N ALA A 9 -38.62 -8.28 37.10
CA ALA A 9 -38.32 -9.08 35.90
C ALA A 9 -37.85 -8.22 34.72
N VAL A 10 -38.46 -7.04 34.53
CA VAL A 10 -38.04 -6.07 33.52
C VAL A 10 -36.63 -5.56 33.82
N LEU A 11 -36.32 -5.23 35.08
CA LEU A 11 -34.99 -4.75 35.46
C LEU A 11 -33.91 -5.81 35.26
N VAL A 12 -34.17 -7.07 35.61
CA VAL A 12 -33.24 -8.19 35.39
C VAL A 12 -33.03 -8.45 33.89
N ALA A 13 -34.09 -8.44 33.09
CA ALA A 13 -33.98 -8.59 31.64
C ALA A 13 -33.18 -7.44 31.01
N THR A 14 -33.39 -6.21 31.47
CA THR A 14 -32.67 -5.00 31.01
C THR A 14 -31.20 -5.04 31.42
N PHE A 15 -30.90 -5.53 32.62
CA PHE A 15 -29.52 -5.69 33.11
C PHE A 15 -28.76 -6.79 32.34
N LEU A 16 -29.40 -7.92 32.08
CA LEU A 16 -28.83 -9.01 31.28
C LEU A 16 -28.59 -8.59 29.83
N THR A 17 -29.56 -7.90 29.20
CA THR A 17 -29.35 -7.34 27.85
C THR A 17 -28.23 -6.30 27.84
N SER A 18 -28.18 -5.39 28.81
CA SER A 18 -27.08 -4.42 28.91
C SER A 18 -25.71 -5.10 29.09
N THR A 19 -25.64 -6.17 29.88
CA THR A 19 -24.37 -6.89 30.13
C THR A 19 -23.93 -7.67 28.89
N ILE A 20 -24.86 -8.36 28.22
CA ILE A 20 -24.60 -9.05 26.94
C ILE A 20 -24.17 -8.03 25.88
N VAL A 21 -24.85 -6.88 25.77
CA VAL A 21 -24.47 -5.81 24.85
C VAL A 21 -23.07 -5.28 25.17
N ARG A 22 -22.70 -5.11 26.44
CA ARG A 22 -21.34 -4.68 26.83
C ARG A 22 -20.28 -5.72 26.52
N VAL A 23 -20.54 -7.01 26.76
CA VAL A 23 -19.62 -8.10 26.43
C VAL A 23 -19.45 -8.25 24.92
N ILE A 24 -20.55 -8.23 24.16
CA ILE A 24 -20.52 -8.28 22.69
C ILE A 24 -19.85 -7.02 22.13
N SER A 25 -20.10 -5.84 22.70
CA SER A 25 -19.45 -4.59 22.27
C SER A 25 -17.95 -4.61 22.61
N GLY A 26 -17.55 -5.18 23.75
CA GLY A 26 -16.16 -5.37 24.12
C GLY A 26 -15.43 -6.35 23.20
N LEU A 27 -16.06 -7.49 22.89
CA LEU A 27 -15.55 -8.47 21.93
C LEU A 27 -15.51 -7.90 20.50
N ALA A 28 -16.53 -7.15 20.09
CA ALA A 28 -16.56 -6.45 18.81
C ALA A 28 -15.49 -5.36 18.76
N PHE A 29 -15.27 -4.60 19.83
CA PHE A 29 -14.20 -3.60 19.92
C PHE A 29 -12.80 -4.23 19.82
N PHE A 30 -12.59 -5.38 20.46
CA PHE A 30 -11.38 -6.19 20.30
C PHE A 30 -11.23 -6.73 18.86
N CYS A 31 -12.33 -7.14 18.24
CA CYS A 31 -12.41 -7.58 16.85
C CYS A 31 -12.47 -6.43 15.82
N LEU A 32 -12.50 -5.16 16.22
CA LEU A 32 -12.59 -4.01 15.30
C LEU A 32 -11.37 -3.08 15.39
N ASN A 33 -10.56 -3.15 16.46
CA ASN A 33 -9.36 -2.31 16.63
C ASN A 33 -8.04 -2.90 16.09
N GLY A 34 -8.01 -4.17 15.70
CA GLY A 34 -6.99 -4.63 14.75
C GLY A 34 -7.05 -3.82 13.44
N ASN A 35 -5.97 -3.77 12.66
CA ASN A 35 -5.95 -3.02 11.41
C ASN A 35 -6.64 -3.83 10.27
N TRP A 36 -7.95 -4.09 10.37
CA TRP A 36 -8.70 -5.12 9.60
C TRP A 36 -8.86 -4.85 8.10
N ILE A 37 -8.89 -3.56 7.70
CA ILE A 37 -9.01 -3.15 6.30
C ILE A 37 -7.83 -3.66 5.45
N VAL A 38 -6.71 -3.98 6.09
CA VAL A 38 -5.46 -4.35 5.41
C VAL A 38 -5.39 -5.84 5.05
N SER A 39 -5.89 -6.73 5.91
CA SER A 39 -5.79 -8.18 5.70
C SER A 39 -6.76 -8.70 4.64
N PHE A 40 -7.88 -8.02 4.40
CA PHE A 40 -8.92 -8.49 3.48
C PHE A 40 -8.66 -8.12 2.00
N ARG A 41 -7.87 -7.08 1.71
CA ARG A 41 -7.53 -6.72 0.32
C ARG A 41 -6.51 -7.65 -0.34
N ILE A 42 -5.76 -8.41 0.47
CA ILE A 42 -4.63 -9.26 0.04
C ILE A 42 -5.12 -10.60 -0.60
N LEU A 43 -6.43 -10.91 -0.57
CA LEU A 43 -6.97 -12.17 -1.12
C LEU A 43 -7.77 -12.03 -2.43
N MET A 44 -7.78 -10.85 -3.05
CA MET A 44 -8.87 -10.45 -3.93
C MET A 44 -8.42 -10.34 -5.39
N THR A 45 -8.27 -11.48 -6.05
CA THR A 45 -7.81 -11.50 -7.45
C THR A 45 -8.93 -11.30 -8.48
N THR A 46 -10.19 -11.46 -8.07
CA THR A 46 -11.37 -11.30 -8.94
C THR A 46 -12.39 -10.32 -8.37
N PRO A 47 -13.25 -9.70 -9.20
CA PRO A 47 -14.38 -8.89 -8.73
C PRO A 47 -15.33 -9.68 -7.80
N GLN A 48 -15.42 -11.00 -7.99
CA GLN A 48 -16.21 -11.90 -7.15
C GLN A 48 -15.62 -12.04 -5.74
N ASP A 49 -14.30 -12.11 -5.61
CA ASP A 49 -13.63 -12.11 -4.30
C ASP A 49 -13.91 -10.78 -3.57
N LEU A 50 -13.84 -9.65 -4.27
CA LEU A 50 -14.13 -8.32 -3.71
C LEU A 50 -15.58 -8.20 -3.22
N ILE A 51 -16.54 -8.68 -4.01
CA ILE A 51 -17.95 -8.73 -3.60
C ILE A 51 -18.13 -9.69 -2.42
N ALA A 52 -17.44 -10.83 -2.39
CA ALA A 52 -17.51 -11.79 -1.30
C ALA A 52 -16.93 -11.23 0.00
N ALA A 53 -15.86 -10.44 -0.04
CA ALA A 53 -15.22 -9.91 1.17
C ALA A 53 -15.69 -8.51 1.60
N ILE A 54 -16.17 -7.67 0.68
CA ILE A 54 -17.08 -6.57 1.05
C ILE A 54 -18.35 -7.18 1.64
N GLY A 55 -18.83 -8.27 1.03
CA GLY A 55 -19.84 -9.17 1.56
C GLY A 55 -19.53 -9.54 2.99
N ILE A 56 -18.41 -10.20 3.28
CA ILE A 56 -18.02 -10.66 4.63
C ILE A 56 -17.80 -9.49 5.60
N ALA A 57 -17.16 -8.38 5.21
CA ALA A 57 -16.93 -7.25 6.12
C ALA A 57 -18.21 -6.45 6.41
N CYS A 58 -19.03 -6.19 5.39
CA CYS A 58 -20.36 -5.62 5.57
C CYS A 58 -21.29 -6.59 6.28
N PHE A 59 -21.15 -7.90 6.03
CA PHE A 59 -21.87 -8.97 6.70
C PHE A 59 -21.39 -9.12 8.13
N GLU A 60 -20.13 -8.90 8.51
CA GLU A 60 -19.69 -8.94 9.92
C GLU A 60 -20.29 -7.76 10.68
N ARG A 61 -20.19 -6.54 10.14
CA ARG A 61 -20.79 -5.35 10.77
C ARG A 61 -22.32 -5.44 10.79
N ARG A 62 -22.94 -5.84 9.69
CA ARG A 62 -24.40 -6.00 9.59
C ARG A 62 -24.88 -7.26 10.30
N ILE A 63 -24.13 -8.34 10.44
CA ILE A 63 -24.51 -9.53 11.22
C ILE A 63 -24.59 -9.14 12.66
N VAL A 64 -23.58 -8.43 13.19
CA VAL A 64 -23.62 -8.04 14.59
C VAL A 64 -24.84 -7.14 14.82
N THR A 65 -25.07 -6.15 13.96
CA THR A 65 -26.27 -5.30 14.06
C THR A 65 -27.57 -6.08 13.85
N VAL A 66 -27.68 -6.91 12.82
CA VAL A 66 -28.88 -7.69 12.46
C VAL A 66 -29.16 -8.78 13.49
N LEU A 67 -28.15 -9.43 14.07
CA LEU A 67 -28.31 -10.37 15.17
C LEU A 67 -28.83 -9.65 16.40
N LEU A 68 -28.29 -8.48 16.74
CA LEU A 68 -28.81 -7.67 17.85
C LEU A 68 -30.26 -7.23 17.59
N SER A 69 -30.57 -6.79 16.37
CA SER A 69 -31.93 -6.44 15.95
C SER A 69 -32.88 -7.64 15.99
N TYR A 70 -32.44 -8.79 15.50
CA TYR A 70 -33.22 -10.03 15.43
C TYR A 70 -33.53 -10.56 16.83
N VAL A 71 -32.54 -10.56 17.73
CA VAL A 71 -32.74 -10.90 19.14
C VAL A 71 -33.76 -9.96 19.78
N GLY A 72 -33.68 -8.65 19.51
CA GLY A 72 -34.64 -7.66 20.03
C GLY A 72 -36.07 -7.86 19.49
N VAL A 73 -36.22 -8.06 18.17
CA VAL A 73 -37.53 -8.27 17.54
C VAL A 73 -38.14 -9.59 17.96
N TYR A 74 -37.36 -10.68 17.98
CA TYR A 74 -37.84 -11.99 18.39
C TYR A 74 -38.32 -11.99 19.85
N ALA A 75 -37.55 -11.37 20.76
CA ALA A 75 -37.98 -11.17 22.14
C ALA A 75 -39.32 -10.40 22.22
N THR A 76 -39.46 -9.33 21.42
CA THR A 76 -40.68 -8.50 21.40
C THR A 76 -41.90 -9.27 20.87
N VAL A 77 -41.74 -10.06 19.81
CA VAL A 77 -42.82 -10.87 19.23
C VAL A 77 -43.27 -11.99 20.17
N VAL A 78 -42.33 -12.66 20.83
CA VAL A 78 -42.64 -13.67 21.86
C VAL A 78 -43.40 -13.03 23.03
N ILE A 79 -42.97 -11.85 23.50
CA ILE A 79 -43.67 -11.08 24.55
C ILE A 79 -45.09 -10.69 24.11
N ALA A 80 -45.28 -10.27 22.85
CA ALA A 80 -46.56 -9.79 22.35
C ALA A 80 -47.59 -10.90 22.09
N ARG A 81 -47.14 -12.10 21.69
CA ARG A 81 -48.01 -13.20 21.25
C ARG A 81 -48.70 -13.94 22.40
N GLU A 82 -48.13 -13.93 23.61
CA GLU A 82 -48.61 -14.77 24.72
C GLU A 82 -49.11 -13.93 25.91
N ARG A 83 -50.27 -13.27 25.74
CA ARG A 83 -50.91 -12.48 26.81
C ARG A 83 -51.64 -13.31 27.89
N THR A 84 -51.75 -14.63 27.74
CA THR A 84 -52.60 -15.49 28.61
C THR A 84 -51.87 -16.61 29.35
N PHE A 85 -50.54 -16.62 29.36
CA PHE A 85 -49.79 -17.70 30.01
C PHE A 85 -49.64 -17.51 31.52
N SER A 86 -49.74 -18.61 32.28
CA SER A 86 -49.31 -18.65 33.67
C SER A 86 -47.82 -18.29 33.78
N ARG A 87 -47.46 -17.62 34.88
CA ARG A 87 -46.11 -17.09 35.14
C ARG A 87 -44.99 -18.14 35.00
N SER A 88 -45.27 -19.42 35.27
CA SER A 88 -44.28 -20.51 35.19
C SER A 88 -44.01 -20.99 33.76
N SER A 89 -44.95 -20.81 32.84
CA SER A 89 -44.78 -21.18 31.44
C SER A 89 -44.10 -20.08 30.64
N TRP A 90 -44.34 -18.82 31.01
CA TRP A 90 -43.69 -17.67 30.40
C TRP A 90 -42.17 -17.69 30.59
N THR A 91 -41.70 -18.01 31.80
CA THR A 91 -40.26 -18.14 32.06
C THR A 91 -39.62 -19.26 31.24
N LYS A 92 -40.32 -20.38 31.03
CA LYS A 92 -39.84 -21.48 30.17
C LYS A 92 -39.74 -21.08 28.70
N ALA A 93 -40.75 -20.41 28.16
CA ALA A 93 -40.77 -19.96 26.76
C ALA A 93 -39.68 -18.93 26.48
N VAL A 94 -39.50 -17.92 27.36
CA VAL A 94 -38.42 -16.92 27.24
C VAL A 94 -37.05 -17.59 27.34
N THR A 95 -36.87 -18.51 28.29
CA THR A 95 -35.57 -19.21 28.45
C THR A 95 -35.24 -20.05 27.21
N GLN A 96 -36.23 -20.73 26.62
CA GLN A 96 -36.05 -21.52 25.40
C GLN A 96 -35.78 -20.63 24.17
N ALA A 97 -36.50 -19.53 24.03
CA ALA A 97 -36.28 -18.50 23.00
C ALA A 97 -34.87 -17.88 23.10
N MET A 98 -34.42 -17.55 24.31
CA MET A 98 -33.07 -17.01 24.53
C MET A 98 -31.99 -18.07 24.27
N SER A 99 -32.22 -19.33 24.64
CA SER A 99 -31.30 -20.45 24.39
C SER A 99 -31.14 -20.75 22.90
N THR A 100 -32.22 -20.68 22.13
CA THR A 100 -32.18 -20.89 20.67
C THR A 100 -31.54 -19.69 19.94
N ALA A 101 -31.87 -18.46 20.34
CA ALA A 101 -31.24 -17.26 19.80
C ALA A 101 -29.73 -17.18 20.12
N SER A 102 -29.32 -17.58 21.33
CA SER A 102 -27.89 -17.64 21.68
C SER A 102 -27.16 -18.71 20.89
N SER A 103 -27.75 -19.90 20.73
CA SER A 103 -27.16 -21.00 19.95
C SER A 103 -26.96 -20.62 18.48
N THR A 104 -27.93 -19.95 17.86
CA THR A 104 -27.82 -19.48 16.46
C THR A 104 -26.80 -18.36 16.29
N ALA A 105 -26.76 -17.39 17.21
CA ALA A 105 -25.74 -16.33 17.20
C ALA A 105 -24.32 -16.90 17.37
N ILE A 106 -24.14 -17.86 18.28
CA ILE A 106 -22.87 -18.59 18.46
C ILE A 106 -22.49 -19.33 17.18
N GLY A 107 -23.44 -20.05 16.57
CA GLY A 107 -23.20 -20.75 15.30
C GLY A 107 -22.73 -19.84 14.17
N LEU A 108 -23.36 -18.67 14.01
CA LEU A 108 -22.96 -17.67 13.01
C LEU A 108 -21.60 -17.04 13.33
N ALA A 109 -21.32 -16.71 14.59
CA ALA A 109 -20.02 -16.20 15.00
C ALA A 109 -18.90 -17.23 14.74
N LEU A 110 -19.13 -18.50 15.07
CA LEU A 110 -18.21 -19.60 14.76
C LEU A 110 -18.01 -19.75 13.25
N CYS A 111 -19.08 -19.66 12.45
CA CYS A 111 -19.00 -19.70 11.00
C CYS A 111 -18.10 -18.59 10.45
N VAL A 112 -18.28 -17.34 10.92
CA VAL A 112 -17.43 -16.20 10.54
C VAL A 112 -15.96 -16.44 10.93
N VAL A 113 -15.70 -16.91 12.15
CA VAL A 113 -14.34 -17.21 12.62
C VAL A 113 -13.69 -18.29 11.75
N VAL A 114 -14.42 -19.36 11.42
CA VAL A 114 -13.95 -20.45 10.55
C VAL A 114 -13.68 -19.96 9.12
N LEU A 115 -14.60 -19.18 8.53
CA LEU A 115 -14.43 -18.60 7.20
C LEU A 115 -13.20 -17.67 7.15
N ARG A 116 -13.00 -16.85 8.18
CA ARG A 116 -11.83 -15.98 8.30
C ARG A 116 -10.55 -16.78 8.45
N TRP A 117 -10.54 -17.80 9.31
CA TRP A 117 -9.39 -18.69 9.48
C TRP A 117 -9.04 -19.38 8.17
N PHE A 118 -10.03 -19.88 7.44
CA PHE A 118 -9.86 -20.51 6.13
C PHE A 118 -9.29 -19.53 5.09
N ALA A 119 -9.80 -18.29 5.05
CA ALA A 119 -9.29 -17.24 4.17
C ALA A 119 -7.81 -16.93 4.47
N LEU A 120 -7.46 -16.72 5.74
CA LEU A 120 -6.08 -16.48 6.18
C LEU A 120 -5.17 -17.68 5.89
N TYR A 121 -5.65 -18.90 6.08
CA TYR A 121 -4.94 -20.13 5.76
C TYR A 121 -4.63 -20.19 4.25
N ARG A 122 -5.62 -19.91 3.39
CA ARG A 122 -5.44 -19.88 1.93
C ARG A 122 -4.43 -18.80 1.50
N ALA A 123 -4.50 -17.61 2.08
CA ALA A 123 -3.50 -16.55 1.84
C ALA A 123 -2.10 -17.00 2.22
N ARG A 124 -1.91 -17.53 3.44
CA ARG A 124 -0.61 -18.03 3.91
C ARG A 124 -0.06 -19.13 3.01
N LYS A 125 -0.92 -20.07 2.59
CA LYS A 125 -0.53 -21.15 1.68
C LYS A 125 -0.09 -20.62 0.31
N SER A 126 -0.78 -19.60 -0.22
CA SER A 126 -0.38 -18.95 -1.48
C SER A 126 0.96 -18.22 -1.34
N VAL A 127 1.13 -17.45 -0.25
CA VAL A 127 2.36 -16.72 0.06
C VAL A 127 3.55 -17.67 0.29
N SER A 128 3.34 -18.84 0.90
CA SER A 128 4.39 -19.85 1.10
C SER A 128 4.96 -20.35 -0.22
N LYS A 129 4.09 -20.62 -1.21
CA LYS A 129 4.52 -21.08 -2.54
C LYS A 129 5.38 -20.02 -3.24
N ASP A 130 4.93 -18.76 -3.24
CA ASP A 130 5.69 -17.66 -3.84
C ASP A 130 7.04 -17.48 -3.11
N LYS A 131 7.04 -17.60 -1.78
CA LYS A 131 8.26 -17.55 -0.96
C LYS A 131 9.23 -18.67 -1.29
N GLU A 132 8.77 -19.91 -1.46
CA GLU A 132 9.62 -21.05 -1.84
C GLU A 132 10.29 -20.82 -3.21
N LEU A 133 9.57 -20.26 -4.18
CA LEU A 133 10.13 -19.90 -5.48
C LEU A 133 11.21 -18.81 -5.36
N TYR A 134 10.91 -17.74 -4.63
CA TYR A 134 11.87 -16.66 -4.40
C TYR A 134 13.10 -17.13 -3.62
N ASP A 135 12.92 -17.97 -2.61
CA ASP A 135 14.02 -18.52 -1.82
C ASP A 135 14.87 -19.47 -2.67
N GLY A 136 14.28 -20.29 -3.54
CA GLY A 136 15.02 -21.14 -4.46
C GLY A 136 15.93 -20.35 -5.40
N ILE A 137 15.41 -19.25 -5.97
CA ILE A 137 16.21 -18.32 -6.77
C ILE A 137 17.32 -17.69 -5.90
N TRP A 138 16.98 -17.23 -4.71
CA TRP A 138 17.93 -16.59 -3.80
C TRP A 138 19.08 -17.51 -3.40
N GLN A 139 18.81 -18.77 -3.08
CA GLN A 139 19.84 -19.76 -2.74
C GLN A 139 20.76 -20.03 -3.93
N SER A 140 20.23 -20.10 -5.15
CA SER A 140 21.07 -20.26 -6.34
C SER A 140 22.04 -19.08 -6.57
N MET A 141 21.65 -17.87 -6.15
CA MET A 141 22.48 -16.67 -6.23
C MET A 141 23.52 -16.58 -5.10
N ILE A 142 23.16 -16.91 -3.85
CA ILE A 142 24.09 -16.85 -2.70
C ILE A 142 25.28 -17.78 -2.87
N ASN A 143 25.12 -18.91 -3.57
CA ASN A 143 26.22 -19.82 -3.84
C ASN A 143 27.41 -19.14 -4.56
N ASN A 144 27.19 -17.95 -5.13
CA ASN A 144 28.24 -17.04 -5.58
C ASN A 144 28.54 -15.96 -4.51
N ALA A 145 29.03 -16.39 -3.34
CA ALA A 145 29.07 -15.60 -2.10
C ALA A 145 29.89 -14.30 -2.19
N GLU A 146 30.91 -14.26 -3.05
CA GLU A 146 31.77 -13.09 -3.25
C GLU A 146 30.97 -11.87 -3.71
N SER A 147 29.97 -12.10 -4.56
CA SER A 147 29.15 -11.04 -5.14
C SER A 147 28.27 -10.30 -4.11
N LEU A 148 27.86 -10.98 -3.02
CA LEU A 148 26.97 -10.41 -2.01
C LEU A 148 27.67 -9.46 -1.04
N GLY A 149 28.96 -9.68 -0.77
CA GLY A 149 29.78 -8.75 0.01
C GLY A 149 29.80 -7.38 -0.67
N VAL A 150 30.02 -7.38 -1.98
CA VAL A 150 30.09 -6.16 -2.80
C VAL A 150 28.79 -5.35 -2.72
N ILE A 151 27.60 -5.97 -2.86
CA ILE A 151 26.33 -5.22 -2.72
C ILE A 151 26.21 -4.59 -1.32
N ARG A 152 26.53 -5.35 -0.28
CA ARG A 152 26.40 -4.85 1.09
C ARG A 152 27.31 -3.65 1.31
N ASP A 153 28.54 -3.73 0.85
CA ASP A 153 29.54 -2.68 1.04
C ASP A 153 29.20 -1.44 0.20
N GLU A 154 28.78 -1.60 -1.05
CA GLU A 154 28.32 -0.48 -1.90
C GLU A 154 27.04 0.17 -1.37
N ALA A 155 26.05 -0.62 -0.94
CA ALA A 155 24.83 -0.08 -0.34
C ALA A 155 25.12 0.65 0.97
N ARG A 156 26.11 0.18 1.75
CA ARG A 156 26.55 0.86 2.98
C ARG A 156 27.31 2.14 2.65
N ALA A 157 28.22 2.12 1.67
CA ALA A 157 28.94 3.30 1.22
C ALA A 157 27.95 4.40 0.76
N LEU A 158 26.97 4.03 -0.07
CA LEU A 158 25.93 4.95 -0.52
C LEU A 158 25.05 5.45 0.64
N ALA A 159 24.77 4.61 1.63
CA ALA A 159 24.05 5.02 2.84
C ALA A 159 24.88 5.98 3.74
N LEU A 160 26.20 5.83 3.79
CA LEU A 160 27.09 6.73 4.52
C LEU A 160 27.21 8.10 3.83
N MET A 161 27.06 8.14 2.50
CA MET A 161 26.97 9.38 1.74
C MET A 161 25.64 10.11 1.94
N CYS A 162 24.65 9.50 2.60
CA CYS A 162 23.42 10.17 2.99
C CYS A 162 23.73 11.09 4.19
N PRO A 163 23.76 12.43 4.03
CA PRO A 163 23.76 13.30 5.20
C PRO A 163 22.54 12.94 6.03
N HIS A 164 22.68 12.83 7.36
CA HIS A 164 21.65 12.45 8.35
C HIS A 164 20.44 13.40 8.29
N SER A 165 19.70 13.35 7.20
CA SER A 165 18.57 14.19 6.90
C SER A 165 17.35 13.39 7.28
N ASN A 166 16.58 13.94 8.21
CA ASN A 166 15.28 13.39 8.57
C ASN A 166 14.43 13.36 7.29
N ALA A 167 14.36 12.21 6.61
CA ALA A 167 13.64 12.02 5.35
C ALA A 167 12.19 12.53 5.39
N CYS A 168 11.61 12.59 6.60
CA CYS A 168 10.28 13.13 6.88
C CYS A 168 10.16 14.66 6.66
N GLN A 169 11.24 15.42 6.83
CA GLN A 169 11.26 16.88 6.65
C GLN A 169 11.50 17.32 5.20
N LEU A 170 11.90 16.41 4.30
CA LEU A 170 12.36 16.79 2.96
C LEU A 170 11.24 17.03 1.93
N GLN A 171 10.05 16.44 2.07
CA GLN A 171 8.91 16.69 1.15
C GLN A 171 8.19 18.04 1.41
N GLY A 172 8.93 19.10 1.79
CA GLY A 172 8.38 20.33 2.35
C GLY A 172 8.49 21.58 1.49
N ARG A 173 7.90 21.59 0.29
CA ARG A 173 7.53 22.85 -0.36
C ARG A 173 6.06 22.82 -0.75
N SER A 174 5.21 23.52 0.00
CA SER A 174 3.84 23.80 -0.41
C SER A 174 3.85 24.52 -1.76
N TRP A 175 3.20 23.93 -2.76
CA TRP A 175 3.06 24.51 -4.10
C TRP A 175 1.58 24.83 -4.31
N ASP A 176 1.12 26.08 -4.10
CA ASP A 176 -0.30 26.43 -4.30
C ASP A 176 -0.54 27.00 -5.71
N PRO A 177 -1.15 26.25 -6.65
CA PRO A 177 -1.46 26.75 -7.99
C PRO A 177 -2.66 27.70 -8.04
N PHE A 178 -3.47 27.80 -6.97
CA PHE A 178 -4.76 28.49 -7.00
C PHE A 178 -4.72 29.89 -6.38
N HIS A 179 -3.65 30.26 -5.67
CA HIS A 179 -3.55 31.60 -5.08
C HIS A 179 -2.93 32.67 -6.01
N ASP A 180 -2.24 32.26 -7.09
CA ASP A 180 -1.58 33.18 -8.05
C ASP A 180 -1.96 32.94 -9.52
N THR A 181 -3.07 32.25 -9.80
CA THR A 181 -3.58 32.10 -11.18
C THR A 181 -4.60 33.19 -11.53
N PRO A 182 -4.40 33.98 -12.60
CA PRO A 182 -5.45 34.84 -13.11
C PRO A 182 -6.62 34.00 -13.65
N ARG A 183 -7.84 34.51 -13.47
CA ARG A 183 -9.18 33.89 -13.60
C ARG A 183 -9.56 33.21 -14.94
N TRP A 184 -8.64 32.94 -15.87
CA TRP A 184 -8.96 32.50 -17.25
C TRP A 184 -8.85 30.98 -17.52
N VAL A 185 -8.62 30.14 -16.50
CA VAL A 185 -8.42 28.68 -16.67
C VAL A 185 -9.71 27.88 -16.93
N SER A 186 -10.90 28.50 -16.92
CA SER A 186 -12.16 27.77 -17.18
C SER A 186 -12.44 27.47 -18.66
N THR A 187 -11.62 27.95 -19.59
CA THR A 187 -11.80 27.68 -21.01
C THR A 187 -10.46 27.62 -21.71
N LEU A 188 -9.83 26.45 -21.85
CA LEU A 188 -8.91 26.23 -22.97
C LEU A 188 -8.71 24.75 -23.33
N HIS A 189 -8.94 24.46 -24.61
CA HIS A 189 -8.60 23.22 -25.30
C HIS A 189 -7.07 23.04 -25.39
N TRP A 190 -6.62 21.81 -25.16
CA TRP A 190 -5.22 21.39 -25.19
C TRP A 190 -4.63 21.38 -26.60
N ARG A 191 -4.06 22.51 -27.07
CA ARG A 191 -3.15 22.55 -28.23
C ARG A 191 -2.06 23.63 -28.04
N GLY A 192 -0.79 23.21 -28.00
CA GLY A 192 0.40 24.06 -28.22
C GLY A 192 1.22 24.41 -26.97
N SER A 193 2.10 23.50 -26.53
CA SER A 193 2.67 23.45 -25.18
C SER A 193 4.13 23.96 -25.03
N VAL A 194 4.45 25.15 -25.56
CA VAL A 194 5.80 25.76 -25.35
C VAL A 194 5.72 27.13 -24.67
N SER A 195 4.72 27.96 -24.99
CA SER A 195 4.57 29.29 -24.35
C SER A 195 4.13 29.17 -22.87
N LEU A 196 3.45 28.07 -22.53
CA LEU A 196 2.98 27.78 -21.19
C LEU A 196 4.16 27.49 -20.25
N LEU A 197 5.18 26.75 -20.71
CA LEU A 197 6.38 26.43 -19.93
C LEU A 197 7.23 27.68 -19.62
N ASN A 198 7.35 28.62 -20.56
CA ASN A 198 8.10 29.87 -20.36
C ASN A 198 7.39 30.86 -19.43
N LYS A 199 6.05 30.90 -19.44
CA LYS A 199 5.27 31.72 -18.49
C LYS A 199 5.22 31.08 -17.10
N PHE A 200 5.23 29.75 -17.04
CA PHE A 200 5.33 28.98 -15.80
C PHE A 200 6.68 29.17 -15.10
N SER A 201 7.79 29.19 -15.85
CA SER A 201 9.14 29.39 -15.28
C SER A 201 9.37 30.79 -14.70
N ALA A 202 8.71 31.82 -15.24
CA ALA A 202 8.76 33.17 -14.67
C ALA A 202 8.01 33.27 -13.32
N LEU A 203 6.88 32.57 -13.22
CA LEU A 203 6.03 32.52 -12.01
C LEU A 203 6.67 31.70 -10.88
N LEU A 204 7.51 30.71 -11.23
CA LEU A 204 8.26 29.90 -10.27
C LEU A 204 9.46 30.65 -9.64
N ARG A 205 10.03 31.66 -10.31
CA ARG A 205 11.21 32.40 -9.80
C ARG A 205 10.88 33.34 -8.63
N THR A 206 9.64 33.83 -8.53
CA THR A 206 9.23 34.75 -7.48
C THR A 206 9.03 34.08 -6.11
N ALA A 207 8.89 32.75 -6.05
CA ALA A 207 8.68 31.99 -4.81
C ALA A 207 9.99 31.52 -4.13
N SER A 208 11.17 31.83 -4.68
CA SER A 208 12.45 31.22 -4.27
C SER A 208 13.12 31.86 -3.04
N LYS A 209 12.58 32.91 -2.43
CA LYS A 209 13.23 33.60 -1.31
C LYS A 209 12.62 33.24 0.05
N GLY A 210 13.17 32.18 0.67
CA GLY A 210 13.61 32.28 2.07
C GLY A 210 12.71 31.85 3.23
N GLU A 211 11.47 31.39 3.03
CA GLU A 211 10.61 31.01 4.17
C GLU A 211 10.22 29.53 4.26
N MET A 212 9.96 29.13 5.50
CA MET A 212 10.07 27.79 6.06
C MET A 212 9.26 26.72 5.30
N LYS A 213 9.94 25.60 5.03
CA LYS A 213 9.49 24.39 4.32
C LYS A 213 8.28 23.73 4.99
N THR A 214 7.07 24.15 4.66
CA THR A 214 5.87 23.43 5.09
C THR A 214 5.76 22.10 4.33
N PRO A 215 5.59 20.95 5.02
CA PRO A 215 5.35 19.66 4.37
C PRO A 215 4.19 19.76 3.38
N LEU A 216 4.34 19.17 2.19
CA LEU A 216 3.25 19.02 1.24
C LEU A 216 2.13 18.17 1.87
N SER A 217 1.09 18.83 2.33
CA SER A 217 -0.08 18.20 2.96
C SER A 217 -1.15 17.79 1.95
N ARG A 218 -1.10 18.34 0.72
CA ARG A 218 -2.10 18.07 -0.31
C ARG A 218 -1.62 17.01 -1.31
N LEU A 219 -2.45 16.00 -1.52
CA LEU A 219 -2.14 14.83 -2.35
C LEU A 219 -2.07 15.17 -3.85
N ASP A 220 -2.91 16.09 -4.31
CA ASP A 220 -2.97 16.57 -5.68
C ASP A 220 -1.67 17.25 -6.12
N GLN A 221 -1.12 18.13 -5.28
CA GLN A 221 0.17 18.78 -5.50
C GLN A 221 1.29 17.74 -5.62
N LEU A 222 1.33 16.78 -4.69
CA LEU A 222 2.33 15.72 -4.69
C LEU A 222 2.21 14.81 -5.94
N TYR A 223 0.99 14.51 -6.38
CA TYR A 223 0.74 13.75 -7.60
C TYR A 223 1.15 14.50 -8.86
N LEU A 224 0.90 15.81 -8.91
CA LEU A 224 1.29 16.65 -10.04
C LEU A 224 2.82 16.74 -10.14
N GLN A 225 3.50 16.97 -9.02
CA GLN A 225 4.98 16.93 -8.97
C GLN A 225 5.53 15.60 -9.47
N ALA A 226 4.94 14.48 -9.03
CA ALA A 226 5.34 13.16 -9.50
C ALA A 226 5.14 12.98 -11.02
N SER A 227 4.10 13.58 -11.58
CA SER A 227 3.80 13.51 -13.01
C SER A 227 4.84 14.27 -13.85
N TYR A 228 5.31 15.43 -13.37
CA TYR A 228 6.41 16.15 -14.02
C TYR A 228 7.78 15.52 -13.77
N MET A 229 7.99 14.92 -12.60
CA MET A 229 9.23 14.25 -12.25
C MET A 229 9.43 12.93 -13.02
N HIS A 230 8.34 12.25 -13.40
CA HIS A 230 8.37 10.95 -14.08
C HIS A 230 9.27 10.90 -15.33
N PRO A 231 9.15 11.80 -16.34
CA PRO A 231 10.03 11.78 -17.50
C PRO A 231 11.50 12.09 -17.18
N ILE A 232 11.76 12.91 -16.14
CA ILE A 232 13.13 13.26 -15.71
C ILE A 232 13.80 12.06 -15.07
N LEU A 233 13.11 11.42 -14.11
CA LEU A 233 13.57 10.19 -13.49
C LEU A 233 13.80 9.09 -14.55
N LEU A 234 12.89 8.98 -15.52
CA LEU A 234 13.02 8.01 -16.61
C LEU A 234 14.29 8.24 -17.44
N ALA A 235 14.61 9.50 -17.77
CA ALA A 235 15.83 9.84 -18.50
C ALA A 235 17.08 9.47 -17.69
N LYS A 236 17.13 9.82 -16.40
CA LYS A 236 18.23 9.47 -15.50
C LYS A 236 18.43 7.96 -15.35
N VAL A 237 17.34 7.23 -15.17
CA VAL A 237 17.36 5.76 -15.04
C VAL A 237 17.93 5.07 -16.28
N ARG A 238 17.68 5.61 -17.49
CA ARG A 238 18.30 5.09 -18.72
C ARG A 238 19.81 5.29 -18.73
N VAL A 239 20.29 6.45 -18.29
CA VAL A 239 21.73 6.73 -18.20
C VAL A 239 22.40 5.77 -17.22
N TRP A 240 21.84 5.61 -16.02
CA TRP A 240 22.40 4.68 -15.02
C TRP A 240 22.39 3.24 -15.51
N ALA A 241 21.27 2.79 -16.09
CA ALA A 241 21.16 1.44 -16.61
C ALA A 241 22.15 1.18 -17.76
N SER A 242 22.30 2.12 -18.70
CA SER A 242 23.28 2.00 -19.79
C SER A 242 24.71 1.93 -19.25
N ALA A 243 25.07 2.79 -18.28
CA ALA A 243 26.39 2.82 -17.67
C ALA A 243 26.74 1.56 -16.87
N SER A 244 25.75 0.93 -16.23
CA SER A 244 25.96 -0.23 -15.34
C SER A 244 25.58 -1.58 -15.96
N GLY A 245 25.27 -1.63 -17.26
CA GLY A 245 24.79 -2.87 -17.91
C GLY A 245 23.40 -3.34 -17.45
N GLY A 246 22.60 -2.44 -16.86
CA GLY A 246 21.21 -2.70 -16.49
C GLY A 246 20.29 -2.76 -17.71
N CYS A 247 19.30 -3.66 -17.64
CA CYS A 247 18.24 -3.80 -18.62
C CYS A 247 17.05 -2.92 -18.27
N PHE A 248 16.40 -2.38 -19.31
CA PHE A 248 15.19 -1.59 -19.18
C PHE A 248 14.23 -1.79 -20.37
N PRO A 249 12.92 -1.49 -20.18
CA PRO A 249 11.93 -1.52 -21.26
C PRO A 249 12.32 -0.66 -22.47
N THR A 250 12.65 -1.29 -23.60
CA THR A 250 12.68 -0.58 -24.88
C THR A 250 11.25 -0.52 -25.39
N ALA A 251 10.64 0.68 -25.34
CA ALA A 251 9.24 0.88 -25.63
C ALA A 251 8.94 0.79 -27.14
N GLY A 252 9.10 -0.37 -27.78
CA GLY A 252 8.71 -0.63 -29.18
C GLY A 252 9.31 0.29 -30.26
N LEU A 253 10.10 1.28 -29.86
CA LEU A 253 10.78 2.19 -30.75
C LEU A 253 11.99 1.43 -31.28
N SER A 254 11.88 1.02 -32.54
CA SER A 254 13.01 0.64 -33.38
C SER A 254 13.92 1.86 -33.54
N TYR A 255 14.67 2.23 -32.50
CA TYR A 255 15.75 3.19 -32.62
C TYR A 255 17.05 2.43 -32.70
N GLY A 256 17.72 2.60 -33.84
CA GLY A 256 18.94 1.90 -34.18
C GLY A 256 20.04 2.12 -33.15
N GLN A 257 20.87 1.07 -33.01
CA GLN A 257 22.19 1.04 -32.36
C GLN A 257 22.32 0.60 -30.89
N GLU A 258 21.25 0.38 -30.12
CA GLU A 258 21.35 -0.36 -28.83
C GLU A 258 21.08 -1.87 -29.00
N LYS A 259 21.39 -2.42 -30.19
CA LYS A 259 21.10 -3.81 -30.59
C LYS A 259 22.03 -4.87 -30.00
N ASN A 260 23.15 -4.51 -29.37
CA ASN A 260 24.21 -5.48 -29.10
C ASN A 260 24.13 -6.21 -27.75
N ARG A 261 23.16 -5.90 -26.86
CA ARG A 261 22.95 -6.68 -25.62
C ARG A 261 21.52 -7.20 -25.39
N VAL A 262 20.54 -6.76 -26.18
CA VAL A 262 19.16 -7.26 -26.10
C VAL A 262 19.00 -8.67 -26.70
N ALA A 263 20.00 -9.16 -27.45
CA ALA A 263 19.89 -10.35 -28.30
C ALA A 263 19.91 -11.72 -27.56
N LYS A 264 20.15 -11.77 -26.24
CA LYS A 264 20.19 -13.05 -25.51
C LYS A 264 18.85 -13.45 -24.87
N TYR A 265 17.89 -12.53 -24.81
CA TYR A 265 16.64 -12.80 -24.12
C TYR A 265 15.57 -13.34 -25.04
N ASP A 266 14.83 -14.32 -24.51
CA ASP A 266 13.54 -14.68 -25.08
C ASP A 266 12.68 -13.40 -25.17
N ARG A 267 12.33 -13.02 -26.40
CA ARG A 267 11.59 -11.78 -26.72
C ARG A 267 10.22 -11.71 -26.03
N SER A 268 9.82 -12.77 -25.33
CA SER A 268 8.55 -12.91 -24.62
C SER A 268 8.43 -12.02 -23.38
N VAL A 269 9.54 -11.64 -22.72
CA VAL A 269 9.48 -10.81 -21.50
C VAL A 269 9.55 -9.32 -21.87
N LEU A 270 8.43 -8.76 -22.31
CA LEU A 270 8.28 -7.33 -22.54
C LEU A 270 8.33 -6.59 -21.20
N PHE A 271 9.49 -6.05 -20.83
CA PHE A 271 9.61 -5.16 -19.69
C PHE A 271 8.71 -3.94 -19.90
N LYS A 272 8.08 -3.45 -18.82
CA LYS A 272 7.20 -2.27 -18.88
C LYS A 272 7.70 -1.19 -17.93
N TRP A 273 7.79 0.04 -18.44
CA TRP A 273 8.14 1.19 -17.61
C TRP A 273 7.09 1.39 -16.52
N ALA A 274 7.54 1.68 -15.31
CA ALA A 274 6.63 2.01 -14.24
C ALA A 274 5.92 3.33 -14.59
N LYS A 275 4.59 3.30 -14.56
CA LYS A 275 3.77 4.51 -14.61
C LYS A 275 3.79 5.19 -13.25
N VAL A 276 3.48 6.49 -13.23
CA VAL A 276 3.11 7.19 -11.99
C VAL A 276 2.04 6.37 -11.29
N LYS A 277 2.20 6.19 -9.98
CA LYS A 277 1.30 5.36 -9.18
C LYS A 277 -0.14 5.87 -9.31
N SER A 278 -1.11 4.98 -9.51
CA SER A 278 -2.50 5.41 -9.68
C SER A 278 -3.06 6.01 -8.38
N ILE A 279 -3.90 7.04 -8.51
CA ILE A 279 -4.54 7.73 -7.37
C ILE A 279 -5.19 6.76 -6.38
N PRO A 280 -5.98 5.74 -6.81
CA PRO A 280 -6.58 4.78 -5.86
C PRO A 280 -5.53 4.03 -5.02
N ARG A 281 -4.38 3.67 -5.62
CA ARG A 281 -3.29 2.98 -4.91
C ARG A 281 -2.51 3.91 -4.00
N ILE A 282 -2.41 5.20 -4.34
CA ILE A 282 -1.81 6.19 -3.46
C ILE A 282 -2.68 6.40 -2.23
N LEU A 283 -3.98 6.64 -2.42
CA LEU A 283 -4.96 6.79 -1.33
C LEU A 283 -4.98 5.57 -0.41
N GLU A 284 -5.02 4.37 -0.98
CA GLU A 284 -4.95 3.14 -0.20
C GLU A 284 -3.69 3.08 0.66
N LYS A 285 -2.51 3.37 0.08
CA LYS A 285 -1.26 3.34 0.83
C LYS A 285 -1.21 4.41 1.92
N ALA A 286 -1.68 5.62 1.64
CA ALA A 286 -1.73 6.73 2.59
C ALA A 286 -2.61 6.42 3.80
N LEU A 287 -3.81 5.87 3.55
CA LEU A 287 -4.75 5.48 4.60
C LEU A 287 -4.23 4.28 5.41
N ARG A 288 -3.66 3.28 4.72
CA ARG A 288 -3.19 2.05 5.34
C ARG A 288 -1.96 2.22 6.22
N VAL A 289 -0.98 2.99 5.76
CA VAL A 289 0.37 3.00 6.36
C VAL A 289 0.64 4.28 7.13
N TYR A 290 0.12 5.41 6.64
CA TYR A 290 0.55 6.73 7.10
C TYR A 290 -0.54 7.53 7.82
N GLY A 291 -1.70 6.93 8.09
CA GLY A 291 -2.76 7.60 8.85
C GLY A 291 -3.22 8.92 8.22
N LYS A 292 -3.23 9.01 6.87
CA LYS A 292 -3.51 10.21 6.05
C LYS A 292 -2.33 11.18 5.84
N ALA A 293 -1.15 10.95 6.44
CA ALA A 293 0.04 11.77 6.16
C ALA A 293 0.60 11.49 4.76
N THR A 294 0.28 12.33 3.79
CA THR A 294 0.69 12.16 2.39
C THR A 294 2.17 12.46 2.15
N SER A 295 2.80 13.27 3.00
CA SER A 295 4.23 13.61 2.95
C SER A 295 5.18 12.42 3.17
N HIS A 296 4.64 11.24 3.50
CA HIS A 296 5.43 10.01 3.64
C HIS A 296 5.37 9.12 2.39
N LEU A 297 4.64 9.54 1.35
CA LEU A 297 4.52 8.82 0.09
C LEU A 297 5.74 9.10 -0.79
N VAL A 298 6.71 8.19 -0.71
CA VAL A 298 8.00 8.28 -1.41
C VAL A 298 8.07 7.46 -2.71
N ASP A 299 6.97 6.80 -3.10
CA ASP A 299 6.94 5.87 -4.24
C ASP A 299 5.85 6.19 -5.27
N ILE A 300 5.46 7.47 -5.38
CA ILE A 300 4.48 7.93 -6.38
C ILE A 300 5.15 7.99 -7.75
N CYS A 301 6.31 8.66 -7.84
CA CYS A 301 7.23 8.59 -8.96
C CYS A 301 8.25 7.49 -8.68
N ARG A 302 8.26 6.43 -9.50
CA ARG A 302 9.17 5.31 -9.31
C ARG A 302 9.59 4.66 -10.62
N GLN A 303 10.77 4.07 -10.64
CA GLN A 303 11.28 3.28 -11.76
C GLN A 303 11.96 1.99 -11.31
N THR A 304 12.29 1.14 -12.26
CA THR A 304 12.94 -0.15 -12.02
C THR A 304 14.04 -0.36 -13.03
N ILE A 305 15.22 -0.78 -12.56
CA ILE A 305 16.33 -1.27 -13.39
C ILE A 305 16.49 -2.75 -13.09
N ILE A 306 16.66 -3.55 -14.14
CA ILE A 306 16.71 -5.01 -14.05
C ILE A 306 18.13 -5.46 -14.37
N PHE A 307 18.69 -6.39 -13.59
CA PHE A 307 20.08 -6.85 -13.76
C PHE A 307 20.14 -8.37 -13.92
N GLU A 308 21.01 -8.86 -14.79
CA GLU A 308 21.29 -10.30 -14.90
C GLU A 308 22.01 -10.80 -13.66
N ASP A 309 22.99 -10.02 -13.22
CA ASP A 309 23.94 -10.39 -12.20
C ASP A 309 24.06 -9.31 -11.12
N ILE A 310 24.64 -9.72 -10.00
CA ILE A 310 24.85 -8.89 -8.83
C ILE A 310 25.91 -7.81 -9.08
N SER A 311 26.96 -8.11 -9.83
CA SER A 311 28.07 -7.17 -10.07
C SER A 311 27.59 -5.94 -10.84
N SER A 312 26.78 -6.13 -11.88
CA SER A 312 26.14 -5.05 -12.64
C SER A 312 25.20 -4.20 -11.76
N LEU A 313 24.50 -4.82 -10.80
CA LEU A 313 23.67 -4.12 -9.83
C LEU A 313 24.51 -3.27 -8.87
N ALA A 314 25.60 -3.82 -8.35
CA ALA A 314 26.53 -3.10 -7.47
C ALA A 314 27.20 -1.93 -8.20
N GLU A 315 27.60 -2.13 -9.46
CA GLU A 315 28.10 -1.07 -10.33
C GLU A 315 27.06 0.05 -10.51
N CYS A 316 25.77 -0.28 -10.63
CA CYS A 316 24.72 0.71 -10.70
C CYS A 316 24.61 1.56 -9.41
N LEU A 317 24.77 0.94 -8.23
CA LEU A 317 24.81 1.66 -6.96
C LEU A 317 25.97 2.66 -6.93
N ARG A 318 27.15 2.26 -7.42
CA ARG A 318 28.31 3.12 -7.54
C ARG A 318 28.08 4.29 -8.51
N VAL A 319 27.51 4.00 -9.69
CA VAL A 319 27.14 5.03 -10.69
C VAL A 319 26.15 6.05 -10.10
N ILE A 320 25.13 5.59 -9.37
CA ILE A 320 24.17 6.47 -8.70
C ILE A 320 24.86 7.31 -7.62
N GLY A 321 25.79 6.73 -6.86
CA GLY A 321 26.54 7.44 -5.83
C GLY A 321 27.50 8.51 -6.35
N LEU A 322 27.92 8.40 -7.61
CA LEU A 322 28.76 9.40 -8.28
C LEU A 322 27.95 10.48 -9.02
N ASP A 323 26.63 10.32 -9.16
CA ASP A 323 25.77 11.31 -9.82
C ASP A 323 25.52 12.51 -8.90
N GLN A 324 26.13 13.65 -9.23
CA GLN A 324 26.07 14.88 -8.43
C GLN A 324 24.66 15.48 -8.33
N GLU A 325 23.74 15.14 -9.24
CA GLU A 325 22.35 15.59 -9.18
C GLU A 325 21.52 14.75 -8.20
N VAL A 326 22.04 13.63 -7.71
CA VAL A 326 21.30 12.70 -6.84
C VAL A 326 21.63 12.98 -5.39
N SER A 327 20.58 13.15 -4.58
CA SER A 327 20.69 13.07 -3.13
C SER A 327 19.89 11.88 -2.61
N VAL A 328 20.59 10.89 -2.08
CA VAL A 328 19.99 9.67 -1.54
C VAL A 328 19.36 9.96 -0.17
N VAL A 329 18.08 9.60 -0.05
CA VAL A 329 17.26 9.80 1.16
C VAL A 329 17.22 8.53 2.00
N ARG A 330 17.10 7.36 1.36
CA ARG A 330 17.02 6.08 2.05
C ARG A 330 17.35 4.93 1.11
N ILE A 331 18.06 3.93 1.60
CA ILE A 331 18.25 2.65 0.91
C ILE A 331 17.54 1.53 1.70
N LYS A 332 16.87 0.63 0.99
CA LYS A 332 16.33 -0.62 1.51
C LYS A 332 17.02 -1.77 0.78
N ASN A 333 18.08 -2.29 1.38
CA ASN A 333 18.76 -3.46 0.84
C ASN A 333 18.07 -4.75 1.32
N ARG A 334 17.20 -5.33 0.49
CA ARG A 334 16.57 -6.64 0.77
C ARG A 334 17.36 -7.82 0.20
N LEU A 335 18.45 -7.54 -0.52
CA LEU A 335 19.43 -8.53 -0.94
C LEU A 335 20.44 -8.84 0.18
N ASP A 336 20.45 -8.12 1.31
CA ASP A 336 21.31 -8.52 2.43
C ASP A 336 20.89 -9.92 2.94
N PRO A 337 21.83 -10.87 3.11
CA PRO A 337 21.57 -12.14 3.77
C PRO A 337 20.89 -12.02 5.14
N ALA A 338 21.15 -10.93 5.88
CA ALA A 338 20.53 -10.65 7.17
C ALA A 338 19.08 -10.13 7.07
N TYR A 339 18.59 -9.79 5.87
CA TYR A 339 17.22 -9.33 5.67
C TYR A 339 16.22 -10.48 5.89
N ASN A 340 15.22 -10.23 6.75
CA ASN A 340 14.13 -11.16 7.00
C ASN A 340 13.14 -11.21 5.83
N ALA A 341 13.37 -12.13 4.91
CA ALA A 341 12.53 -12.35 3.73
C ALA A 341 11.05 -12.70 4.03
N ARG A 342 10.71 -13.10 5.26
CA ARG A 342 9.30 -13.34 5.65
C ARG A 342 8.45 -12.06 5.55
N LEU A 343 9.07 -10.89 5.69
CA LEU A 343 8.40 -9.58 5.60
C LEU A 343 7.95 -9.23 4.18
N SER A 344 8.54 -9.85 3.16
CA SER A 344 8.26 -9.60 1.75
C SER A 344 7.90 -10.87 0.98
N ALA A 345 7.46 -11.92 1.66
CA ALA A 345 7.10 -13.20 1.03
C ALA A 345 8.23 -13.78 0.15
N GLY A 346 9.49 -13.62 0.56
CA GLY A 346 10.64 -14.06 -0.24
C GLY A 346 11.17 -13.02 -1.22
N TYR A 347 10.37 -12.02 -1.61
CA TYR A 347 10.78 -11.01 -2.59
C TYR A 347 11.97 -10.16 -2.11
N ARG A 348 12.95 -9.93 -3.00
CA ARG A 348 14.17 -9.18 -2.72
C ARG A 348 14.53 -8.24 -3.87
N ASP A 349 15.05 -7.07 -3.51
CA ASP A 349 15.49 -5.97 -4.37
C ASP A 349 16.38 -5.01 -3.55
N VAL A 350 16.98 -4.04 -4.23
CA VAL A 350 17.52 -2.83 -3.58
C VAL A 350 16.65 -1.66 -4.00
N ALA A 351 15.94 -1.04 -3.04
CA ALA A 351 15.12 0.13 -3.32
C ALA A 351 15.79 1.39 -2.76
N ILE A 352 15.97 2.40 -3.62
CA ILE A 352 16.62 3.66 -3.30
C ILE A 352 15.57 4.76 -3.39
N ASN A 353 15.32 5.44 -2.28
CA ASN A 353 14.59 6.69 -2.25
C ASN A 353 15.60 7.83 -2.41
N MET A 354 15.37 8.72 -3.37
CA MET A 354 16.29 9.80 -3.69
C MET A 354 15.54 11.05 -4.15
N THR A 355 16.22 12.18 -4.14
CA THR A 355 15.79 13.43 -4.78
C THR A 355 16.75 13.76 -5.93
N LEU A 356 16.26 14.51 -6.92
CA LEU A 356 17.03 14.93 -8.08
C LEU A 356 17.12 16.46 -8.10
N ALA A 357 18.33 17.01 -7.95
CA ALA A 357 18.62 18.44 -7.92
C ALA A 357 19.36 18.88 -9.19
N SER A 358 18.74 18.64 -10.36
CA SER A 358 19.23 19.13 -11.64
C SER A 358 18.77 20.58 -11.88
N ASP A 359 19.41 21.28 -12.81
CA ASP A 359 18.96 22.62 -13.22
C ASP A 359 17.47 22.61 -13.64
N GLN A 360 17.04 21.53 -14.28
CA GLN A 360 15.67 21.36 -14.72
C GLN A 360 14.71 21.17 -13.54
N THR A 361 15.04 20.34 -12.55
CA THR A 361 14.16 20.14 -11.38
C THR A 361 14.13 21.36 -10.48
N LEU A 362 15.27 22.05 -10.30
CA LEU A 362 15.36 23.33 -9.59
C LEU A 362 14.49 24.40 -10.25
N ALA A 363 14.57 24.55 -11.58
CA ALA A 363 13.77 25.52 -12.32
C ALA A 363 12.26 25.26 -12.21
N MET A 364 11.86 24.01 -11.94
CA MET A 364 10.46 23.60 -11.77
C MET A 364 10.00 23.51 -10.30
N GLY A 365 10.89 23.74 -9.33
CA GLY A 365 10.59 23.55 -7.90
C GLY A 365 10.30 22.09 -7.53
N LEU A 366 10.91 21.14 -8.23
CA LEU A 366 10.73 19.70 -8.06
C LEU A 366 11.90 19.01 -7.34
N GLU A 367 12.95 19.75 -7.00
CA GLU A 367 14.18 19.21 -6.40
C GLU A 367 13.97 18.49 -5.07
N ALA A 368 12.87 18.80 -4.37
CA ALA A 368 12.52 18.17 -3.10
C ALA A 368 11.62 16.92 -3.28
N HIS A 369 11.18 16.60 -4.49
CA HIS A 369 10.30 15.45 -4.74
C HIS A 369 11.09 14.14 -4.62
N VAL A 370 10.63 13.25 -3.74
CA VAL A 370 11.27 11.95 -3.53
C VAL A 370 10.78 10.94 -4.55
N CYS A 371 11.72 10.36 -5.28
CA CYS A 371 11.54 9.27 -6.23
C CYS A 371 12.02 7.94 -5.62
N GLU A 372 11.44 6.81 -6.06
CA GLU A 372 11.92 5.47 -5.72
C GLU A 372 12.50 4.77 -6.97
N VAL A 373 13.72 4.26 -6.88
CA VAL A 373 14.32 3.41 -7.92
C VAL A 373 14.56 2.02 -7.34
N GLN A 374 14.00 1.00 -7.98
CA GLN A 374 14.16 -0.40 -7.59
C GLN A 374 15.19 -1.06 -8.50
N LEU A 375 16.26 -1.60 -7.92
CA LEU A 375 17.24 -2.44 -8.59
C LEU A 375 16.87 -3.90 -8.31
N ILE A 376 16.54 -4.66 -9.35
CA ILE A 376 15.98 -6.02 -9.21
C ILE A 376 16.77 -6.98 -10.09
N LEU A 377 17.13 -8.15 -9.55
CA LEU A 377 17.70 -9.23 -10.35
C LEU A 377 16.64 -9.85 -11.26
N GLN A 378 17.00 -10.14 -12.49
CA GLN A 378 16.08 -10.61 -13.52
C GLN A 378 15.27 -11.84 -13.10
N PRO A 379 15.85 -12.90 -12.50
CA PRO A 379 15.05 -14.05 -12.05
C PRO A 379 13.97 -13.65 -11.03
N MET A 380 14.26 -12.68 -10.15
CA MET A 380 13.29 -12.14 -9.19
C MET A 380 12.20 -11.31 -9.89
N TYR A 381 12.58 -10.55 -10.93
CA TYR A 381 11.64 -9.77 -11.72
C TYR A 381 10.69 -10.67 -12.53
N GLN A 382 11.16 -11.79 -13.08
CA GLN A 382 10.31 -12.71 -13.85
C GLN A 382 9.20 -13.34 -13.00
N LEU A 383 9.47 -13.60 -11.72
CA LEU A 383 8.43 -14.06 -10.77
C LEU A 383 7.42 -12.96 -10.40
N LYS A 384 7.78 -11.69 -10.61
CA LYS A 384 6.95 -10.50 -10.34
C LYS A 384 5.83 -10.39 -11.40
N SER A 385 4.94 -11.37 -11.43
CA SER A 385 3.74 -11.35 -12.27
C SER A 385 2.73 -10.34 -11.72
N ASP A 386 1.88 -9.79 -12.61
CA ASP A 386 0.76 -8.94 -12.20
C ASP A 386 -0.18 -9.67 -11.21
N LYS A 387 -0.29 -11.00 -11.34
CA LYS A 387 -1.03 -11.85 -10.40
C LYS A 387 -0.35 -11.91 -9.03
N GLY A 388 0.98 -11.94 -8.97
CA GLY A 388 1.75 -11.92 -7.73
C GLY A 388 1.58 -10.62 -6.94
N HIS A 389 1.44 -9.46 -7.61
CA HIS A 389 1.19 -8.17 -6.94
C HIS A 389 -0.22 -8.01 -6.38
N ALA A 390 -1.19 -8.77 -6.89
CA ALA A 390 -2.59 -8.70 -6.46
C ALA A 390 -2.90 -9.61 -5.26
N ARG A 391 -2.09 -10.65 -5.04
CA ARG A 391 -2.12 -11.54 -3.88
C ARG A 391 -1.39 -10.94 -2.69
#